data_AF-A0A9E3QEK8-F1
#
_entry.id   AF-A0A9E3QEK8-F1
#
_cell.length_a   1.000
_cell.length_b   1.000
_cell.length_c   1.000
_cell.angle_alpha   90.00
_cell.angle_beta   90.00
_cell.angle_gamma   90.00
#
_symmetry.space_group_name_H-M   'P 1'
#
loop_
_entity.id
_entity.type
_entity.pdbx_description
1 polymer ?
#
loop_
_entity_poly.entity_id
_entity_poly.type
_entity_poly.pdbx_seq_one_letter_code
_entity_poly.pdbx_strand_id
1 'polypeptide(L)'
;MAAAVLAAAALLAAAPADGPVLRWNAPAGEETRATVEVLGLDRAALDKLAAADLSSQDWSRFFAALVADGDKPSEPSVPILGSYRIEGEVLRFSPRFPLERGSRYLARFDPSLLPAGAARLGLKPLSAVFQVPERAEVASTVVEQVYPTADTVPENLLKLYLHFSAPMSRGEVYDRIHLFDASGREVPHPFLELGEELWDPSGRRLTLLFEPGRIKRGLKPREEAGPILLEGRTYTLVIDRAWPDAEGRSLGASFHKTFRVGPPDDRQPDPKGWRIGPPSAGTTAPLTITFPEPLDRAMLGRALTVTDAQGRPVPGSVAIENHETRWRFSPERPWQEADYRIVVATSLEDLAGNSIARPFEVDVFDKVDRRIEAEMIAIPLTISHK
;
A
#
# COMPACT_ATOMS: atom_id res chain seq x y z
N MET A 1 32.51 -1.99 -20.47
CA MET A 1 33.74 -2.24 -19.68
C MET A 1 33.48 -3.48 -18.82
N ALA A 2 34.43 -4.40 -18.83
CA ALA A 2 34.38 -5.84 -18.50
C ALA A 2 33.38 -6.33 -17.42
N ALA A 3 32.60 -7.36 -17.81
CA ALA A 3 31.95 -8.30 -16.91
C ALA A 3 33.00 -9.26 -16.32
N ALA A 4 33.13 -9.28 -15.00
CA ALA A 4 33.97 -10.25 -14.30
C ALA A 4 33.15 -11.52 -14.05
N VAL A 5 33.36 -12.53 -14.89
CA VAL A 5 32.94 -13.90 -14.66
C VAL A 5 33.80 -14.46 -13.53
N LEU A 6 33.23 -14.63 -12.32
CA LEU A 6 33.86 -15.48 -11.30
C LEU A 6 33.52 -16.93 -11.63
N ALA A 7 34.50 -17.64 -12.21
CA ALA A 7 34.45 -19.07 -12.38
C ALA A 7 34.40 -19.75 -11.00
N ALA A 8 33.38 -20.56 -10.78
CA ALA A 8 33.32 -21.48 -9.65
C ALA A 8 34.39 -22.55 -9.82
N ALA A 9 35.53 -22.38 -9.16
CA ALA A 9 36.52 -23.44 -9.03
C ALA A 9 35.94 -24.52 -8.10
N ALA A 10 35.73 -25.72 -8.65
CA ALA A 10 35.55 -26.91 -7.83
C ALA A 10 36.87 -27.16 -7.09
N LEU A 11 36.99 -26.66 -5.86
CA LEU A 11 38.01 -27.16 -4.95
C LEU A 11 37.64 -28.60 -4.61
N LEU A 12 38.45 -29.55 -5.09
CA LEU A 12 38.61 -30.82 -4.35
C LEU A 12 39.06 -30.43 -2.94
N ALA A 13 38.15 -30.50 -1.98
CA ALA A 13 38.47 -30.33 -0.58
C ALA A 13 39.30 -31.54 -0.16
N ALA A 14 40.63 -31.34 -0.06
CA ALA A 14 41.44 -32.20 0.77
C ALA A 14 40.85 -32.20 2.19
N ALA A 15 40.80 -33.37 2.83
CA ALA A 15 40.35 -33.49 4.21
C ALA A 15 41.06 -32.43 5.09
N PRO A 16 40.32 -31.60 5.85
CA PRO A 16 40.95 -30.60 6.71
C PRO A 16 41.87 -31.30 7.72
N ALA A 17 43.11 -30.82 7.82
CA ALA A 17 44.17 -31.43 8.62
C ALA A 17 43.89 -31.43 10.14
N ASP A 18 42.86 -30.72 10.61
CA ASP A 18 42.57 -30.44 12.03
C ASP A 18 41.23 -31.02 12.55
N GLY A 19 40.62 -31.99 11.85
CA GLY A 19 39.41 -32.69 12.30
C GLY A 19 38.11 -32.20 11.65
N PRO A 20 36.94 -32.71 12.11
CA PRO A 20 35.68 -32.45 11.42
C PRO A 20 35.24 -30.99 11.52
N VAL A 21 34.58 -30.50 10.46
CA VAL A 21 34.03 -29.14 10.37
C VAL A 21 32.52 -29.23 10.15
N LEU A 22 31.75 -28.48 10.94
CA LEU A 22 30.31 -28.33 10.79
C LEU A 22 30.01 -26.97 10.16
N ARG A 23 29.23 -26.95 9.07
CA ARG A 23 28.82 -25.70 8.42
C ARG A 23 27.39 -25.76 7.89
N TRP A 24 26.80 -24.59 7.69
CA TRP A 24 25.63 -24.42 6.85
C TRP A 24 26.07 -24.17 5.41
N ASN A 25 25.44 -24.86 4.47
CA ASN A 25 25.58 -24.65 3.04
C ASN A 25 24.30 -24.00 2.51
N ALA A 26 24.38 -22.69 2.26
CA ALA A 26 23.27 -21.84 1.83
C ALA A 26 23.69 -21.06 0.57
N PRO A 27 23.42 -21.59 -0.64
CA PRO A 27 23.72 -20.88 -1.88
C PRO A 27 22.94 -19.55 -1.95
N ALA A 28 23.55 -18.52 -2.54
CA ALA A 28 22.90 -17.23 -2.72
C ALA A 28 21.61 -17.38 -3.56
N GLY A 29 20.50 -16.85 -3.07
CA GLY A 29 19.16 -17.00 -3.67
C GLY A 29 18.40 -18.26 -3.25
N GLU A 30 19.04 -19.20 -2.55
CA GLU A 30 18.44 -20.44 -2.04
C GLU A 30 18.64 -20.59 -0.52
N GLU A 31 18.72 -19.48 0.22
CA GLU A 31 19.04 -19.48 1.65
C GLU A 31 18.02 -20.25 2.49
N THR A 32 16.74 -20.27 2.08
CA THR A 32 15.68 -21.05 2.75
C THR A 32 15.82 -22.56 2.51
N ARG A 33 16.65 -22.99 1.57
CA ARG A 33 16.95 -24.40 1.30
C ARG A 33 18.32 -24.83 1.82
N ALA A 34 18.87 -24.07 2.77
CA ALA A 34 20.17 -24.37 3.35
C ALA A 34 20.22 -25.78 3.93
N THR A 35 21.35 -26.45 3.73
CA THR A 35 21.64 -27.77 4.31
C THR A 35 22.75 -27.65 5.35
N VAL A 36 22.84 -28.63 6.24
CA VAL A 36 23.93 -28.71 7.22
C VAL A 36 24.89 -29.79 6.78
N GLU A 37 26.19 -29.49 6.77
CA GLU A 37 27.24 -30.39 6.29
C GLU A 37 28.30 -30.59 7.38
N VAL A 38 28.67 -31.85 7.59
CA VAL A 38 29.86 -32.25 8.33
C VAL A 38 30.90 -32.75 7.34
N LEU A 39 32.07 -32.12 7.34
CA LEU A 39 33.22 -32.43 6.50
C LEU A 39 34.37 -32.97 7.35
N GLY A 40 35.31 -33.70 6.75
CA GLY A 40 36.53 -34.14 7.44
C GLY A 40 36.36 -35.29 8.43
N LEU A 41 35.24 -36.02 8.35
CA LEU A 41 35.13 -37.35 8.96
C LEU A 41 35.97 -38.33 8.17
N ASP A 42 36.65 -39.26 8.86
CA ASP A 42 37.42 -40.29 8.18
C ASP A 42 36.51 -41.27 7.43
N ARG A 43 37.06 -41.89 6.39
CA ARG A 43 36.30 -42.81 5.53
C ARG A 43 35.71 -43.99 6.32
N ALA A 44 36.45 -44.51 7.30
CA ALA A 44 36.01 -45.63 8.12
C ALA A 44 34.78 -45.30 8.97
N ALA A 45 34.69 -44.09 9.52
CA ALA A 45 33.54 -43.61 10.26
C ALA A 45 32.32 -43.41 9.34
N LEU A 46 32.53 -42.83 8.15
CA LEU A 46 31.46 -42.66 7.17
C LEU A 46 30.91 -44.01 6.68
N ASP A 47 31.77 -44.98 6.35
CA ASP A 47 31.33 -46.31 5.91
C ASP A 47 30.55 -47.04 7.01
N LYS A 48 30.94 -46.88 8.29
CA LYS A 48 30.20 -47.42 9.44
C LYS A 48 28.84 -46.75 9.62
N LEU A 49 28.77 -45.42 9.51
CA LEU A 49 27.52 -44.68 9.59
C LEU A 49 26.56 -45.07 8.45
N ALA A 50 27.09 -45.29 7.25
CA ALA A 50 26.30 -45.74 6.10
C ALA A 50 25.73 -47.15 6.31
N ALA A 51 26.45 -48.03 7.01
CA ALA A 51 26.03 -49.39 7.31
C ALA A 51 25.13 -49.54 8.55
N ALA A 52 24.99 -48.50 9.38
CA ALA A 52 24.38 -48.59 10.71
C ALA A 52 22.84 -48.58 10.74
N ASP A 53 22.16 -48.52 9.58
CA ASP A 53 20.68 -48.49 9.43
C ASP A 53 19.96 -47.64 10.49
N LEU A 54 20.42 -46.40 10.66
CA LEU A 54 19.98 -45.50 11.73
C LEU A 54 18.63 -44.86 11.43
N SER A 55 17.74 -44.81 12.43
CA SER A 55 16.52 -44.03 12.34
C SER A 55 16.79 -42.51 12.39
N SER A 56 15.85 -41.69 11.95
CA SER A 56 15.97 -40.22 12.07
C SER A 56 16.14 -39.74 13.52
N GLN A 57 15.64 -40.50 14.50
CA GLN A 57 15.81 -40.20 15.93
C GLN A 57 17.22 -40.55 16.41
N ASP A 58 17.84 -41.60 15.86
CA ASP A 58 19.22 -41.96 16.19
C ASP A 58 20.20 -40.95 15.60
N TRP A 59 19.97 -40.53 14.36
CA TRP A 59 20.73 -39.45 13.73
C TRP A 59 20.65 -38.15 14.53
N SER A 60 19.46 -37.72 14.96
CA SER A 60 19.26 -36.44 15.64
C SER A 60 19.94 -36.35 17.00
N ARG A 61 20.36 -37.47 17.60
CA ARG A 61 21.11 -37.48 18.87
C ARG A 61 22.51 -36.88 18.74
N PHE A 62 23.15 -37.06 17.58
CA PHE A 62 24.53 -36.63 17.37
C PHE A 62 24.67 -35.67 16.19
N PHE A 63 23.65 -35.52 15.35
CA PHE A 63 23.66 -34.57 14.25
C PHE A 63 22.26 -33.99 14.06
N ALA A 64 22.05 -32.71 14.35
CA ALA A 64 20.74 -32.08 14.23
C ALA A 64 20.84 -30.60 13.87
N ALA A 65 19.79 -30.10 13.22
CA ALA A 65 19.51 -28.67 13.16
C ALA A 65 18.31 -28.37 14.06
N LEU A 66 18.33 -27.24 14.75
CA LEU A 66 17.34 -26.84 15.73
C LEU A 66 16.94 -25.38 15.51
N VAL A 67 15.69 -25.03 15.84
CA VAL A 67 15.25 -23.63 15.90
C VAL A 67 15.93 -22.96 17.09
N ALA A 68 16.53 -21.79 16.89
CA ALA A 68 17.20 -21.05 17.95
C ALA A 68 16.38 -19.81 18.33
N ASP A 69 15.79 -19.82 19.53
CA ASP A 69 15.16 -18.64 20.14
C ASP A 69 16.21 -17.85 20.94
N GLY A 70 16.53 -16.63 20.46
CA GLY A 70 17.44 -15.70 21.15
C GLY A 70 18.94 -16.03 21.06
N ASP A 71 19.75 -15.23 21.77
CA ASP A 71 21.23 -15.29 21.76
C ASP A 71 21.82 -16.34 22.72
N LYS A 72 21.01 -17.07 23.49
CA LYS A 72 21.49 -18.01 24.52
C LYS A 72 21.25 -19.48 24.13
N PRO A 73 22.31 -20.31 24.03
CA PRO A 73 22.22 -21.72 23.64
C PRO A 73 21.65 -22.67 24.73
N SER A 74 20.94 -22.16 25.74
CA SER A 74 20.64 -22.90 26.99
C SER A 74 19.22 -23.45 27.13
N GLU A 75 18.31 -23.24 26.16
CA GLU A 75 16.96 -23.80 26.21
C GLU A 75 16.79 -25.00 25.26
N PRO A 76 15.89 -25.96 25.58
CA PRO A 76 15.58 -27.09 24.72
C PRO A 76 14.98 -26.58 23.40
N SER A 77 15.82 -26.54 22.37
CA SER A 77 15.47 -26.12 21.02
C SER A 77 14.86 -27.30 20.27
N VAL A 78 13.79 -27.05 19.52
CA VAL A 78 13.07 -28.09 18.78
C VAL A 78 13.90 -28.51 17.56
N PRO A 79 14.29 -29.80 17.42
CA PRO A 79 14.97 -30.28 16.23
C PRO A 79 14.05 -30.15 15.01
N ILE A 80 14.56 -29.60 13.92
CA ILE A 80 13.81 -29.53 12.67
C ILE A 80 13.83 -30.89 11.97
N LEU A 81 12.72 -31.26 11.36
CA LEU A 81 12.60 -32.51 10.61
C LEU A 81 13.41 -32.42 9.31
N GLY A 82 14.06 -33.52 8.94
CA GLY A 82 14.84 -33.60 7.72
C GLY A 82 15.32 -35.01 7.42
N SER A 83 16.25 -35.11 6.48
CA SER A 83 16.87 -36.35 6.04
C SER A 83 18.39 -36.26 6.15
N TYR A 84 19.01 -37.40 6.46
CA TYR A 84 20.46 -37.54 6.59
C TYR A 84 20.98 -38.34 5.41
N ARG A 85 22.07 -37.89 4.78
CA ARG A 85 22.72 -38.58 3.66
C ARG A 85 24.22 -38.48 3.81
N ILE A 86 24.92 -39.53 3.40
CA ILE A 86 26.36 -39.50 3.21
C ILE A 86 26.60 -39.42 1.71
N GLU A 87 27.22 -38.33 1.26
CA GLU A 87 27.51 -38.06 -0.14
C GLU A 87 29.01 -37.85 -0.31
N GLY A 88 29.70 -38.86 -0.83
CA GLY A 88 31.16 -38.85 -0.91
C GLY A 88 31.80 -38.84 0.48
N GLU A 89 32.43 -37.73 0.85
CA GLU A 89 33.07 -37.49 2.16
C GLU A 89 32.25 -36.53 3.05
N VAL A 90 31.02 -36.21 2.65
CA VAL A 90 30.15 -35.26 3.34
C VAL A 90 29.01 -35.98 4.01
N LEU A 91 28.86 -35.80 5.33
CA LEU A 91 27.63 -36.14 6.03
C LEU A 91 26.71 -34.91 6.00
N ARG A 92 25.57 -35.02 5.33
CA ARG A 92 24.63 -33.93 5.10
C ARG A 92 23.29 -34.18 5.80
N PHE A 93 22.77 -33.14 6.44
CA PHE A 93 21.38 -33.05 6.86
C PHE A 93 20.63 -32.03 5.98
N SER A 94 19.50 -32.46 5.42
CA SER A 94 18.62 -31.61 4.59
C SER A 94 17.27 -31.42 5.29
N PRO A 95 16.89 -30.20 5.69
CA PRO A 95 15.57 -29.91 6.23
C PRO A 95 14.45 -30.38 5.30
N ARG A 96 13.37 -30.91 5.87
CA ARG A 96 12.20 -31.39 5.10
C ARG A 96 11.40 -30.23 4.48
N PHE A 97 11.38 -29.10 5.16
CA PHE A 97 10.68 -27.90 4.75
C PHE A 97 11.67 -26.74 4.61
N PRO A 98 11.40 -25.76 3.72
CA PRO A 98 12.20 -24.55 3.67
C PRO A 98 12.28 -23.87 5.04
N LEU A 99 13.47 -23.38 5.38
CA LEU A 99 13.69 -22.56 6.56
C LEU A 99 12.93 -21.24 6.43
N GLU A 100 12.47 -20.74 7.56
CA GLU A 100 11.73 -19.48 7.64
C GLU A 100 12.71 -18.30 7.57
N ARG A 101 12.39 -17.29 6.75
CA ARG A 101 13.19 -16.07 6.64
C ARG A 101 13.11 -15.26 7.93
N GLY A 102 14.21 -14.63 8.34
CA GLY A 102 14.28 -13.93 9.62
C GLY A 102 14.47 -14.85 10.84
N SER A 103 14.26 -16.15 10.68
CA SER A 103 14.49 -17.13 11.75
C SER A 103 15.97 -17.52 11.86
N ARG A 104 16.38 -17.86 13.09
CA ARG A 104 17.72 -18.33 13.41
C ARG A 104 17.71 -19.83 13.69
N TYR A 105 18.71 -20.53 13.17
CA TYR A 105 18.87 -21.97 13.33
C TYR A 105 20.26 -22.32 13.88
N LEU A 106 20.32 -23.34 14.72
CA LEU A 106 21.54 -23.91 15.28
C LEU A 106 21.75 -25.31 14.72
N ALA A 107 22.88 -25.56 14.09
CA ALA A 107 23.36 -26.90 13.78
C ALA A 107 24.23 -27.40 14.94
N ARG A 108 24.07 -28.67 15.32
CA ARG A 108 24.90 -29.37 16.31
C ARG A 108 25.40 -30.69 15.76
N PHE A 109 26.66 -30.98 15.99
CA PHE A 109 27.27 -32.27 15.70
C PHE A 109 28.12 -32.73 16.88
N ASP A 110 27.82 -33.88 17.47
CA ASP A 110 28.55 -34.45 18.60
C ASP A 110 29.25 -35.76 18.19
N PRO A 111 30.55 -35.72 17.84
CA PRO A 111 31.28 -36.91 17.41
C PRO A 111 31.46 -37.96 18.51
N SER A 112 31.27 -37.59 19.79
CA SER A 112 31.37 -38.54 20.91
C SER A 112 30.17 -39.47 21.02
N LEU A 113 29.04 -39.08 20.41
CA LEU A 113 27.79 -39.84 20.39
C LEU A 113 27.63 -40.69 19.13
N LEU A 114 28.64 -40.74 18.26
CA LEU A 114 28.64 -41.61 17.09
C LEU A 114 28.59 -43.10 17.50
N PRO A 115 27.99 -43.97 16.65
CA PRO A 115 27.97 -45.41 16.91
C PRO A 115 29.36 -46.00 17.18
N ALA A 116 29.41 -47.09 17.96
CA ALA A 116 30.65 -47.75 18.35
C ALA A 116 31.53 -48.08 17.14
N GLY A 117 32.77 -47.58 17.16
CA GLY A 117 33.74 -47.74 16.08
C GLY A 117 33.72 -46.63 15.02
N ALA A 118 32.72 -45.75 14.99
CA ALA A 118 32.74 -44.50 14.21
C ALA A 118 33.17 -43.29 15.07
N ALA A 119 33.04 -43.37 16.40
CA ALA A 119 33.49 -42.33 17.33
C ALA A 119 35.03 -42.31 17.45
N ARG A 120 35.61 -41.10 17.41
CA ARG A 120 37.00 -40.85 17.82
C ARG A 120 37.02 -40.20 19.21
N LEU A 121 37.85 -40.73 20.10
CA LEU A 121 38.04 -40.19 21.44
C LEU A 121 38.72 -38.81 21.37
N GLY A 122 38.23 -37.84 22.15
CA GLY A 122 38.84 -36.51 22.30
C GLY A 122 38.33 -35.41 21.36
N LEU A 123 37.39 -35.72 20.46
CA LEU A 123 36.74 -34.68 19.64
C LEU A 123 35.64 -33.97 20.44
N LYS A 124 35.57 -32.64 20.32
CA LYS A 124 34.56 -31.80 20.98
C LYS A 124 33.30 -31.68 20.11
N PRO A 125 32.11 -31.46 20.72
CA PRO A 125 30.91 -31.11 19.98
C PRO A 125 31.11 -29.83 19.17
N LEU A 126 30.57 -29.81 17.96
CA LEU A 126 30.60 -28.69 17.03
C LEU A 126 29.22 -28.04 16.97
N SER A 127 29.20 -26.71 16.81
CA SER A 127 27.99 -25.95 16.56
C SER A 127 28.20 -24.89 15.48
N ALA A 128 27.15 -24.62 14.70
CA ALA A 128 27.15 -23.58 13.69
C ALA A 128 25.78 -22.89 13.65
N VAL A 129 25.76 -21.56 13.68
CA VAL A 129 24.53 -20.77 13.61
C VAL A 129 24.29 -20.30 12.18
N PHE A 130 23.03 -20.31 11.75
CA PHE A 130 22.60 -19.71 10.50
C PHE A 130 21.40 -18.81 10.73
N GLN A 131 21.55 -17.55 10.33
CA GLN A 131 20.48 -16.58 10.27
C GLN A 131 19.96 -16.57 8.84
N VAL A 132 18.71 -16.96 8.63
CA VAL A 132 18.12 -16.87 7.29
C VAL A 132 17.86 -15.40 7.00
N PRO A 133 18.44 -14.81 5.93
CA PRO A 133 18.23 -13.40 5.63
C PRO A 133 16.75 -13.08 5.46
N GLU A 134 16.28 -12.05 6.15
CA GLU A 134 15.00 -11.43 5.85
C GLU A 134 14.99 -11.00 4.39
N ARG A 135 13.83 -11.17 3.74
CA ARG A 135 13.67 -10.59 2.41
C ARG A 135 13.61 -9.08 2.62
N ALA A 136 14.52 -8.32 2.04
CA ALA A 136 14.38 -6.87 1.98
C ALA A 136 13.05 -6.58 1.27
N GLU A 137 12.04 -6.16 2.03
CA GLU A 137 10.79 -5.70 1.47
C GLU A 137 11.07 -4.39 0.76
N VAL A 138 11.04 -4.42 -0.57
CA VAL A 138 11.20 -3.22 -1.36
C VAL A 138 9.91 -2.42 -1.21
N ALA A 139 10.01 -1.28 -0.53
CA ALA A 139 8.93 -0.31 -0.42
C ALA A 139 8.51 0.14 -1.83
N SER A 140 7.43 -0.45 -2.34
CA SER A 140 6.93 -0.25 -3.70
C SER A 140 5.66 0.59 -3.75
N THR A 141 4.98 0.74 -2.62
CA THR A 141 3.70 1.42 -2.55
C THR A 141 3.91 2.92 -2.48
N VAL A 142 3.16 3.68 -3.27
CA VAL A 142 3.27 5.14 -3.35
C VAL A 142 1.88 5.78 -3.24
N VAL A 143 1.86 7.01 -2.74
CA VAL A 143 0.69 7.89 -2.89
C VAL A 143 0.69 8.40 -4.33
N GLU A 144 -0.29 7.97 -5.12
CA GLU A 144 -0.42 8.35 -6.52
C GLU A 144 -0.94 9.78 -6.66
N GLN A 145 -1.94 10.14 -5.87
CA GLN A 145 -2.55 11.47 -5.94
C GLN A 145 -3.37 11.78 -4.69
N VAL A 146 -3.42 13.06 -4.33
CA VAL A 146 -4.36 13.59 -3.33
C VAL A 146 -5.26 14.65 -3.96
N TYR A 147 -6.57 14.47 -3.78
CA TYR A 147 -7.61 15.38 -4.26
C TYR A 147 -8.24 16.20 -3.12
N PRO A 148 -8.68 17.44 -3.38
CA PRO A 148 -8.65 18.12 -4.69
C PRO A 148 -7.21 18.41 -5.14
N THR A 149 -6.98 18.47 -6.45
CA THR A 149 -5.66 18.78 -6.99
C THR A 149 -5.36 20.27 -7.04
N ALA A 150 -6.34 21.13 -6.70
CA ALA A 150 -6.16 22.57 -6.59
C ALA A 150 -5.12 22.94 -5.51
N ASP A 151 -4.35 24.00 -5.79
CA ASP A 151 -3.39 24.58 -4.85
C ASP A 151 -4.04 25.56 -3.85
N THR A 152 -5.30 25.94 -4.09
CA THR A 152 -6.12 26.74 -3.19
C THR A 152 -7.42 26.01 -2.91
N VAL A 153 -7.80 25.91 -1.64
CA VAL A 153 -9.03 25.25 -1.16
C VAL A 153 -9.80 26.20 -0.24
N PRO A 154 -11.13 26.04 -0.09
CA PRO A 154 -11.89 26.90 0.81
C PRO A 154 -11.58 26.61 2.29
N GLU A 155 -11.82 27.58 3.18
CA GLU A 155 -11.64 27.41 4.63
C GLU A 155 -12.45 26.23 5.20
N ASN A 156 -13.63 26.02 4.66
CA ASN A 156 -14.56 24.94 5.02
C ASN A 156 -14.42 23.71 4.10
N LEU A 157 -13.21 23.44 3.57
CA LEU A 157 -12.92 22.21 2.83
C LEU A 157 -13.40 20.98 3.61
N LEU A 158 -14.29 20.19 3.00
CA LEU A 158 -14.98 19.12 3.70
C LEU A 158 -14.15 17.83 3.76
N LYS A 159 -13.50 17.48 2.65
CA LYS A 159 -12.89 16.15 2.48
C LYS A 159 -11.70 16.15 1.53
N LEU A 160 -10.87 15.13 1.68
CA LEU A 160 -9.76 14.78 0.79
C LEU A 160 -9.93 13.34 0.29
N TYR A 161 -9.41 13.06 -0.90
CA TYR A 161 -9.26 11.69 -1.40
C TYR A 161 -7.79 11.37 -1.60
N LEU A 162 -7.31 10.31 -0.93
CA LEU A 162 -5.93 9.84 -1.06
C LEU A 162 -5.95 8.56 -1.90
N HIS A 163 -5.19 8.54 -2.99
CA HIS A 163 -5.05 7.40 -3.89
C HIS A 163 -3.67 6.77 -3.74
N PHE A 164 -3.64 5.45 -3.64
CA PHE A 164 -2.43 4.65 -3.44
C PHE A 164 -2.27 3.62 -4.57
N SER A 165 -1.02 3.29 -4.90
CA SER A 165 -0.70 2.33 -5.97
C SER A 165 -1.00 0.87 -5.58
N ALA A 166 -1.19 0.58 -4.29
CA ALA A 166 -1.54 -0.72 -3.74
C ALA A 166 -2.51 -0.56 -2.55
N PRO A 167 -3.25 -1.64 -2.17
CA PRO A 167 -4.15 -1.58 -1.01
C PRO A 167 -3.38 -1.27 0.27
N MET A 168 -3.87 -0.35 1.10
CA MET A 168 -3.19 0.05 2.34
C MET A 168 -3.62 -0.78 3.56
N SER A 169 -2.79 -0.80 4.61
CA SER A 169 -3.23 -1.26 5.93
C SER A 169 -4.35 -0.36 6.47
N ARG A 170 -5.14 -0.90 7.40
CA ARG A 170 -6.31 -0.22 7.99
C ARG A 170 -6.19 -0.18 9.51
N GLY A 171 -6.86 0.78 10.14
CA GLY A 171 -6.92 0.96 11.59
C GLY A 171 -5.88 1.93 12.16
N GLU A 172 -5.10 2.58 11.31
CA GLU A 172 -4.02 3.50 11.68
C GLU A 172 -4.05 4.80 10.86
N VAL A 173 -5.12 5.08 10.09
CA VAL A 173 -5.20 6.27 9.21
C VAL A 173 -4.85 7.57 9.93
N TYR A 174 -5.38 7.78 11.12
CA TYR A 174 -5.26 9.04 11.86
C TYR A 174 -3.90 9.19 12.57
N ASP A 175 -3.15 8.10 12.72
CA ASP A 175 -1.77 8.11 13.23
C ASP A 175 -0.74 8.36 12.12
N ARG A 176 -1.15 8.26 10.85
CA ARG A 176 -0.27 8.30 9.66
C ARG A 176 -0.45 9.54 8.80
N ILE A 177 -1.47 10.33 9.08
CA ILE A 177 -1.82 11.51 8.29
C ILE A 177 -1.84 12.73 9.21
N HIS A 178 -1.01 13.70 8.86
CA HIS A 178 -0.80 14.90 9.65
C HIS A 178 -1.10 16.15 8.82
N LEU A 179 -1.48 17.21 9.51
CA LEU A 179 -1.66 18.53 8.89
C LEU A 179 -0.81 19.54 9.65
N PHE A 180 0.08 20.22 8.96
CA PHE A 180 0.94 21.25 9.54
C PHE A 180 0.59 22.63 8.99
N ASP A 181 0.68 23.65 9.84
CA ASP A 181 0.60 25.04 9.41
C ASP A 181 1.93 25.52 8.78
N ALA A 182 1.94 26.76 8.27
CA ALA A 182 3.12 27.35 7.64
C ALA A 182 4.34 27.54 8.58
N SER A 183 4.15 27.45 9.90
CA SER A 183 5.24 27.49 10.89
C SER A 183 5.80 26.10 11.22
N GLY A 184 5.21 25.03 10.65
CA GLY A 184 5.55 23.65 10.97
C GLY A 184 4.88 23.13 12.24
N ARG A 185 3.89 23.85 12.79
CA ARG A 185 3.12 23.36 13.93
C ARG A 185 2.00 22.45 13.44
N GLU A 186 1.88 21.28 14.06
CA GLU A 186 0.79 20.36 13.76
C GLU A 186 -0.56 20.96 14.19
N VAL A 187 -1.56 20.79 13.34
CA VAL A 187 -2.95 21.17 13.61
C VAL A 187 -3.57 20.06 14.44
N PRO A 188 -4.02 20.33 15.68
CA PRO A 188 -4.57 19.29 16.54
C PRO A 188 -5.93 18.82 16.01
N HIS A 189 -6.15 17.49 16.00
CA HIS A 189 -7.39 16.81 15.62
C HIS A 189 -8.11 17.45 14.41
N PRO A 190 -7.46 17.48 13.23
CA PRO A 190 -8.03 18.14 12.05
C PRO A 190 -9.06 17.26 11.34
N PHE A 191 -9.05 15.94 11.55
CA PHE A 191 -9.87 14.97 10.83
C PHE A 191 -10.92 14.34 11.74
N LEU A 192 -12.03 13.92 11.15
CA LEU A 192 -13.04 13.12 11.82
C LEU A 192 -12.55 11.68 11.98
N GLU A 193 -12.28 11.28 13.22
CA GLU A 193 -11.85 9.93 13.56
C GLU A 193 -13.05 8.98 13.60
N LEU A 194 -13.06 8.00 12.69
CA LEU A 194 -14.10 6.98 12.57
C LEU A 194 -13.54 5.61 12.92
N GLY A 195 -14.29 4.81 13.67
CA GLY A 195 -13.91 3.42 13.96
C GLY A 195 -13.90 2.54 12.70
N GLU A 196 -14.75 2.86 11.72
CA GLU A 196 -14.71 2.28 10.37
C GLU A 196 -14.20 3.33 9.38
N GLU A 197 -12.95 3.17 8.96
CA GLU A 197 -12.29 4.05 7.99
C GLU A 197 -12.96 3.97 6.61
N LEU A 198 -13.03 5.12 5.91
CA LEU A 198 -13.78 5.27 4.65
C LEU A 198 -12.96 4.88 3.41
N TRP A 199 -12.53 3.62 3.36
CA TRP A 199 -11.86 3.02 2.21
C TRP A 199 -12.83 2.61 1.10
N ASP A 200 -12.39 2.70 -0.15
CA ASP A 200 -13.04 1.99 -1.24
C ASP A 200 -12.85 0.46 -1.11
N PRO A 201 -13.64 -0.36 -1.83
CA PRO A 201 -13.53 -1.83 -1.74
C PRO A 201 -12.14 -2.38 -2.06
N SER A 202 -11.36 -1.70 -2.91
CA SER A 202 -10.00 -2.12 -3.24
C SER A 202 -8.95 -1.77 -2.19
N GLY A 203 -9.29 -0.91 -1.21
CA GLY A 203 -8.36 -0.40 -0.21
C GLY A 203 -7.30 0.57 -0.77
N ARG A 204 -7.51 1.10 -1.98
CA ARG A 204 -6.56 1.98 -2.68
C ARG A 204 -6.97 3.44 -2.67
N ARG A 205 -8.21 3.75 -2.28
CA ARG A 205 -8.70 5.12 -2.12
C ARG A 205 -9.33 5.31 -0.75
N LEU A 206 -8.72 6.18 0.05
CA LEU A 206 -9.27 6.66 1.31
C LEU A 206 -10.05 7.96 1.09
N THR A 207 -11.22 8.08 1.71
CA THR A 207 -11.91 9.36 1.90
C THR A 207 -11.59 9.87 3.30
N LEU A 208 -10.87 10.98 3.39
CA LEU A 208 -10.51 11.61 4.66
C LEU A 208 -11.40 12.83 4.88
N LEU A 209 -12.18 12.82 5.96
CA LEU A 209 -13.08 13.92 6.31
C LEU A 209 -12.39 14.85 7.31
N PHE A 210 -12.48 16.16 7.08
CA PHE A 210 -12.17 17.14 8.11
C PHE A 210 -13.24 17.09 9.22
N GLU A 211 -12.86 17.40 10.47
CA GLU A 211 -13.77 17.34 11.62
C GLU A 211 -14.97 18.29 11.45
N PRO A 212 -16.20 17.78 11.19
CA PRO A 212 -17.36 18.63 10.88
C PRO A 212 -17.71 19.60 12.01
N GLY A 213 -17.43 19.21 13.26
CA GLY A 213 -17.60 20.04 14.45
C GLY A 213 -16.80 21.34 14.42
N ARG A 214 -15.75 21.41 13.61
CA ARG A 214 -14.89 22.60 13.41
C ARG A 214 -15.09 23.26 12.05
N ILE A 215 -15.91 22.66 11.18
CA ILE A 215 -16.32 23.25 9.90
C ILE A 215 -17.55 24.13 10.10
N LYS A 216 -18.65 23.57 10.63
CA LYS A 216 -19.92 24.31 10.74
C LYS A 216 -19.88 25.40 11.81
N ARG A 217 -20.60 26.50 11.56
CA ARG A 217 -20.71 27.61 12.53
C ARG A 217 -21.68 27.23 13.66
N GLY A 218 -21.49 27.83 14.84
CA GLY A 218 -22.34 27.59 16.02
C GLY A 218 -22.15 26.22 16.70
N LEU A 219 -21.13 25.46 16.32
CA LEU A 219 -20.76 24.22 17.00
C LEU A 219 -19.65 24.47 18.02
N LYS A 220 -19.83 23.94 19.22
CA LYS A 220 -18.89 24.08 20.35
C LYS A 220 -17.41 23.81 19.98
N PRO A 221 -17.05 22.75 19.22
CA PRO A 221 -15.65 22.53 18.87
C PRO A 221 -15.04 23.66 18.02
N ARG A 222 -15.80 24.25 17.09
CA ARG A 222 -15.36 25.41 16.32
C ARG A 222 -15.20 26.65 17.19
N GLU A 223 -16.10 26.87 18.15
CA GLU A 223 -16.06 28.03 19.06
C GLU A 223 -14.87 27.97 20.02
N GLU A 224 -14.53 26.77 20.50
CA GLU A 224 -13.45 26.57 21.47
C GLU A 224 -12.06 26.47 20.80
N ALA A 225 -11.94 25.74 19.69
CA ALA A 225 -10.66 25.45 19.04
C ALA A 225 -10.41 26.26 17.75
N GLY A 226 -11.42 26.98 17.27
CA GLY A 226 -11.38 27.63 15.96
C GLY A 226 -11.54 26.64 14.79
N PRO A 227 -11.61 27.17 13.55
CA PRO A 227 -11.63 26.34 12.36
C PRO A 227 -10.32 25.56 12.20
N ILE A 228 -10.35 24.49 11.41
CA ILE A 228 -9.17 23.68 11.12
C ILE A 228 -8.23 24.42 10.19
N LEU A 229 -8.79 25.02 9.14
CA LEU A 229 -8.11 25.85 8.16
C LEU A 229 -8.51 27.30 8.41
N LEU A 230 -7.63 28.24 8.07
CA LEU A 230 -7.87 29.68 8.21
C LEU A 230 -7.58 30.37 6.88
N GLU A 231 -8.51 31.20 6.41
CA GLU A 231 -8.33 32.02 5.20
C GLU A 231 -6.97 32.75 5.18
N GLY A 232 -6.32 32.76 4.01
CA GLY A 232 -5.04 33.40 3.77
C GLY A 232 -3.82 32.64 4.30
N ARG A 233 -4.02 31.52 5.01
CA ARG A 233 -2.93 30.68 5.52
C ARG A 233 -2.54 29.60 4.51
N THR A 234 -1.45 28.91 4.81
CA THR A 234 -0.91 27.79 4.02
C THR A 234 -0.71 26.61 4.96
N TYR A 235 -1.06 25.42 4.49
CA TYR A 235 -0.95 24.17 5.25
C TYR A 235 -0.28 23.10 4.40
N THR A 236 0.31 22.11 5.05
CA THR A 236 0.91 20.94 4.41
C THR A 236 0.29 19.68 5.00
N LEU A 237 -0.39 18.91 4.16
CA LEU A 237 -0.79 17.52 4.45
C LEU A 237 0.43 16.63 4.30
N VAL A 238 0.71 15.81 5.31
CA VAL A 238 1.82 14.85 5.33
C VAL A 238 1.25 13.45 5.50
N ILE A 239 1.70 12.53 4.67
CA ILE A 239 1.40 11.10 4.78
C ILE A 239 2.72 10.38 5.05
N ASP A 240 2.76 9.66 6.17
CA ASP A 240 3.98 9.07 6.68
C ASP A 240 4.49 7.92 5.82
N ARG A 241 5.80 7.91 5.54
CA ARG A 241 6.47 6.79 4.89
C ARG A 241 6.20 5.46 5.59
N ALA A 242 6.15 5.49 6.92
CA ALA A 242 6.03 4.31 7.76
C ALA A 242 4.66 3.64 7.70
N TRP A 243 3.67 4.22 7.01
CA TRP A 243 2.37 3.58 6.80
C TRP A 243 2.53 2.32 5.95
N PRO A 244 2.21 1.12 6.49
CA PRO A 244 2.29 -0.11 5.71
C PRO A 244 1.13 -0.26 4.72
N ASP A 245 1.40 -0.97 3.64
CA ASP A 245 0.38 -1.50 2.77
C ASP A 245 -0.29 -2.76 3.37
N ALA A 246 -1.29 -3.32 2.69
CA ALA A 246 -2.03 -4.49 3.17
C ALA A 246 -1.15 -5.74 3.33
N GLU A 247 0.04 -5.75 2.72
CA GLU A 247 1.04 -6.80 2.86
C GLU A 247 2.12 -6.47 3.90
N GLY A 248 2.02 -5.35 4.61
CA GLY A 248 2.94 -4.93 5.66
C GLY A 248 4.10 -4.04 5.19
N ARG A 249 4.18 -3.71 3.89
CA ARG A 249 5.31 -2.97 3.32
C ARG A 249 5.09 -1.48 3.44
N SER A 250 6.08 -0.73 3.92
CA SER A 250 6.00 0.73 4.00
C SER A 250 5.88 1.40 2.62
N LEU A 251 5.41 2.66 2.62
CA LEU A 251 5.49 3.51 1.44
C LEU A 251 6.94 3.74 1.00
N GLY A 252 7.13 3.98 -0.29
CA GLY A 252 8.44 4.30 -0.88
C GLY A 252 9.06 5.58 -0.28
N ALA A 253 8.22 6.58 0.02
CA ALA A 253 8.59 7.84 0.65
C ALA A 253 7.38 8.48 1.36
N SER A 254 7.64 9.43 2.26
CA SER A 254 6.57 10.29 2.80
C SER A 254 6.03 11.19 1.70
N PHE A 255 4.72 11.39 1.68
CA PHE A 255 4.06 12.28 0.72
C PHE A 255 3.71 13.62 1.38
N HIS A 256 3.89 14.71 0.63
CA HIS A 256 3.60 16.06 1.10
C HIS A 256 2.73 16.79 0.07
N LYS A 257 1.63 17.40 0.51
CA LYS A 257 0.82 18.30 -0.31
C LYS A 257 0.62 19.62 0.43
N THR A 258 1.15 20.69 -0.15
CA THR A 258 0.97 22.05 0.35
C THR A 258 -0.15 22.75 -0.42
N PHE A 259 -1.00 23.48 0.28
CA PHE A 259 -2.08 24.27 -0.31
C PHE A 259 -2.35 25.57 0.47
N ARG A 260 -2.87 26.57 -0.22
CA ARG A 260 -3.37 27.83 0.36
C ARG A 260 -4.85 27.71 0.68
N VAL A 261 -5.29 28.48 1.66
CA VAL A 261 -6.68 28.53 2.08
C VAL A 261 -7.30 29.84 1.61
N GLY A 262 -8.35 29.74 0.80
CA GLY A 262 -9.19 30.86 0.39
C GLY A 262 -10.32 31.15 1.40
N PRO A 263 -11.24 32.05 1.08
CA PRO A 263 -12.43 32.28 1.91
C PRO A 263 -13.28 31.01 2.04
N PRO A 264 -14.14 30.90 3.07
CA PRO A 264 -15.14 29.85 3.13
C PRO A 264 -16.10 29.96 1.94
N ASP A 265 -16.59 28.81 1.48
CA ASP A 265 -17.57 28.73 0.41
C ASP A 265 -18.90 28.16 0.90
N ASP A 266 -19.91 29.03 0.91
CA ASP A 266 -21.27 28.71 1.33
C ASP A 266 -22.25 28.73 0.15
N ARG A 267 -21.75 28.82 -1.10
CA ARG A 267 -22.57 28.92 -2.31
C ARG A 267 -22.74 27.54 -2.94
N GLN A 268 -23.96 27.26 -3.39
CA GLN A 268 -24.22 26.02 -4.13
C GLN A 268 -23.67 26.13 -5.56
N PRO A 269 -23.16 25.01 -6.12
CA PRO A 269 -22.89 24.93 -7.54
C PRO A 269 -24.16 25.23 -8.35
N ASP A 270 -24.10 26.21 -9.28
CA ASP A 270 -25.19 26.51 -10.21
C ASP A 270 -24.84 26.01 -11.63
N PRO A 271 -25.50 24.95 -12.11
CA PRO A 271 -25.31 24.42 -13.46
C PRO A 271 -25.58 25.42 -14.59
N LYS A 272 -26.33 26.50 -14.34
CA LYS A 272 -26.53 27.59 -15.32
C LYS A 272 -25.25 28.38 -15.59
N GLY A 273 -24.31 28.39 -14.65
CA GLY A 273 -23.02 29.05 -14.78
C GLY A 273 -21.97 28.22 -15.52
N TRP A 274 -22.27 26.96 -15.86
CA TRP A 274 -21.31 26.06 -16.50
C TRP A 274 -21.16 26.37 -17.98
N ARG A 275 -19.92 26.43 -18.46
CA ARG A 275 -19.64 26.64 -19.87
C ARG A 275 -19.51 25.30 -20.59
N ILE A 276 -20.45 25.04 -21.49
CA ILE A 276 -20.49 23.80 -22.28
C ILE A 276 -19.85 24.06 -23.65
N GLY A 277 -18.83 23.28 -23.97
CA GLY A 277 -18.17 23.22 -25.26
C GLY A 277 -18.65 21.99 -26.03
N PRO A 278 -19.67 22.13 -26.90
CA PRO A 278 -20.17 21.02 -27.70
C PRO A 278 -19.12 20.54 -28.72
N PRO A 279 -19.06 19.22 -28.98
CA PRO A 279 -18.23 18.66 -30.03
C PRO A 279 -18.90 18.82 -31.41
N SER A 280 -18.16 18.53 -32.49
CA SER A 280 -18.70 18.54 -33.86
C SER A 280 -19.26 17.18 -34.25
N ALA A 281 -20.40 17.18 -34.96
CA ALA A 281 -20.95 15.97 -35.57
C ALA A 281 -19.93 15.28 -36.48
N GLY A 282 -19.98 13.95 -36.52
CA GLY A 282 -19.06 13.11 -37.30
C GLY A 282 -17.66 12.93 -36.69
N THR A 283 -17.41 13.46 -35.48
CA THR A 283 -16.11 13.34 -34.79
C THR A 283 -16.24 12.58 -33.48
N THR A 284 -15.12 12.07 -32.95
CA THR A 284 -15.01 11.58 -31.56
C THR A 284 -14.41 12.65 -30.63
N ALA A 285 -14.44 13.92 -31.04
CA ALA A 285 -13.96 15.01 -30.21
C ALA A 285 -14.78 15.07 -28.91
N PRO A 286 -14.16 15.35 -27.76
CA PRO A 286 -14.87 15.27 -26.49
C PRO A 286 -15.82 16.44 -26.27
N LEU A 287 -16.97 16.15 -25.69
CA LEU A 287 -17.81 17.15 -25.03
C LEU A 287 -17.03 17.67 -23.81
N THR A 288 -16.96 18.99 -23.65
CA THR A 288 -16.24 19.62 -22.53
C THR A 288 -17.20 20.48 -21.71
N ILE A 289 -17.14 20.36 -20.39
CA ILE A 289 -17.83 21.24 -19.44
C ILE A 289 -16.76 21.92 -18.59
N THR A 290 -16.80 23.25 -18.52
CA THR A 290 -15.96 24.05 -17.62
C THR A 290 -16.81 24.57 -16.46
N PHE A 291 -16.41 24.26 -15.25
CA PHE A 291 -17.01 24.75 -14.01
C PHE A 291 -16.34 26.05 -13.56
N PRO A 292 -17.07 26.97 -12.89
CA PRO A 292 -16.48 28.17 -12.29
C PRO A 292 -15.46 27.87 -11.20
N GLU A 293 -15.57 26.70 -10.55
CA GLU A 293 -14.75 26.26 -9.43
C GLU A 293 -14.57 24.73 -9.43
N PRO A 294 -13.64 24.20 -8.62
CA PRO A 294 -13.46 22.76 -8.47
C PRO A 294 -14.68 22.10 -7.84
N LEU A 295 -15.16 21.00 -8.44
CA LEU A 295 -16.21 20.16 -7.85
C LEU A 295 -15.61 18.87 -7.27
N ASP A 296 -16.42 18.12 -6.50
CA ASP A 296 -15.97 16.88 -5.88
C ASP A 296 -15.46 15.86 -6.91
N ARG A 297 -14.19 15.49 -6.77
CA ARG A 297 -13.47 14.59 -7.69
C ARG A 297 -14.18 13.25 -7.88
N ALA A 298 -14.59 12.61 -6.78
CA ALA A 298 -15.16 11.27 -6.85
C ALA A 298 -16.58 11.30 -7.41
N MET A 299 -17.32 12.39 -7.17
CA MET A 299 -18.65 12.58 -7.71
C MET A 299 -18.64 12.91 -9.20
N LEU A 300 -17.73 13.76 -9.68
CA LEU A 300 -17.62 14.12 -11.10
C LEU A 300 -17.48 12.91 -12.03
N GLY A 301 -16.93 11.80 -11.55
CA GLY A 301 -16.82 10.55 -12.32
C GLY A 301 -18.14 9.81 -12.56
N ARG A 302 -19.21 10.13 -11.81
CA ARG A 302 -20.50 9.40 -11.84
C ARG A 302 -21.75 10.29 -11.84
N ALA A 303 -21.63 11.55 -11.44
CA ALA A 303 -22.77 12.44 -11.26
C ALA A 303 -23.26 13.04 -12.58
N LEU A 304 -22.47 12.98 -13.66
CA LEU A 304 -22.83 13.47 -14.98
C LEU A 304 -22.91 12.31 -15.96
N THR A 305 -24.00 12.24 -16.72
CA THR A 305 -24.20 11.27 -17.81
C THR A 305 -24.65 11.98 -19.07
N VAL A 306 -24.06 11.64 -20.22
CA VAL A 306 -24.56 12.10 -21.52
C VAL A 306 -25.59 11.10 -22.01
N THR A 307 -26.75 11.59 -22.41
CA THR A 307 -27.85 10.78 -22.96
C THR A 307 -28.29 11.32 -24.32
N ASP A 308 -28.82 10.45 -25.17
CA ASP A 308 -29.50 10.84 -26.40
C ASP A 308 -30.90 11.43 -26.12
N ALA A 309 -31.61 11.86 -27.17
CA ALA A 309 -32.96 12.40 -27.06
C ALA A 309 -33.97 11.43 -26.42
N GLN A 310 -33.72 10.11 -26.52
CA GLN A 310 -34.55 9.05 -25.93
C GLN A 310 -34.15 8.73 -24.47
N GLY A 311 -33.15 9.42 -23.91
CA GLY A 311 -32.66 9.20 -22.55
C GLY A 311 -31.72 8.01 -22.40
N ARG A 312 -31.23 7.42 -23.50
CA ARG A 312 -30.27 6.32 -23.45
C ARG A 312 -28.86 6.88 -23.23
N PRO A 313 -28.07 6.33 -22.29
CA PRO A 313 -26.68 6.75 -22.09
C PRO A 313 -25.85 6.59 -23.37
N VAL A 314 -25.05 7.59 -23.68
CA VAL A 314 -24.04 7.52 -24.73
C VAL A 314 -22.82 6.79 -24.16
N PRO A 315 -22.34 5.69 -24.78
CA PRO A 315 -21.11 5.02 -24.36
C PRO A 315 -19.88 5.92 -24.57
N GLY A 316 -19.02 5.98 -23.56
CA GLY A 316 -17.82 6.82 -23.60
C GLY A 316 -17.05 6.78 -22.29
N SER A 317 -15.97 7.55 -22.27
CA SER A 317 -15.09 7.69 -21.10
C SER A 317 -15.05 9.13 -20.61
N VAL A 318 -14.90 9.27 -19.29
CA VAL A 318 -14.82 10.55 -18.61
C VAL A 318 -13.39 10.83 -18.19
N ALA A 319 -12.94 12.07 -18.41
CA ALA A 319 -11.72 12.62 -17.84
C ALA A 319 -12.03 13.88 -17.04
N ILE A 320 -11.42 13.98 -15.86
CA ILE A 320 -11.52 15.15 -14.97
C ILE A 320 -10.15 15.80 -14.93
N GLU A 321 -10.09 17.05 -15.38
CA GLU A 321 -8.88 17.79 -15.63
C GLU A 321 -8.92 19.17 -14.95
N ASN A 322 -7.79 19.87 -14.99
CA ASN A 322 -7.68 21.28 -14.62
C ASN A 322 -8.17 21.57 -13.20
N HIS A 323 -7.63 20.85 -12.22
CA HIS A 323 -8.01 21.03 -10.83
C HIS A 323 -9.51 20.85 -10.58
N GLU A 324 -10.07 19.78 -11.16
CA GLU A 324 -11.48 19.44 -11.06
C GLU A 324 -12.45 20.50 -11.61
N THR A 325 -11.95 21.52 -12.34
CA THR A 325 -12.80 22.54 -12.99
C THR A 325 -13.17 22.20 -14.43
N ARG A 326 -12.63 21.10 -14.99
CA ARG A 326 -12.95 20.65 -16.35
C ARG A 326 -13.33 19.18 -16.39
N TRP A 327 -14.53 18.92 -16.89
CA TRP A 327 -15.03 17.58 -17.17
C TRP A 327 -15.07 17.36 -18.68
N ARG A 328 -14.56 16.22 -19.14
CA ARG A 328 -14.53 15.85 -20.56
C ARG A 328 -15.13 14.47 -20.75
N PHE A 329 -15.95 14.34 -21.78
CA PHE A 329 -16.52 13.07 -22.20
C PHE A 329 -16.17 12.77 -23.64
N SER A 330 -15.42 11.67 -23.83
CA SER A 330 -15.03 11.16 -25.13
C SER A 330 -15.96 9.99 -25.50
N PRO A 331 -16.77 10.10 -26.56
CA PRO A 331 -17.66 9.01 -26.95
C PRO A 331 -16.87 7.87 -27.60
N GLU A 332 -17.38 6.65 -27.52
CA GLU A 332 -16.79 5.49 -28.23
C GLU A 332 -17.00 5.55 -29.75
N ARG A 333 -18.03 6.28 -30.18
CA ARG A 333 -18.40 6.42 -31.60
C ARG A 333 -18.53 7.89 -31.97
N PRO A 334 -18.34 8.25 -33.26
CA PRO A 334 -18.54 9.62 -33.69
C PRO A 334 -19.92 10.15 -33.32
N TRP A 335 -19.99 11.42 -32.90
CA TRP A 335 -21.24 12.08 -32.58
C TRP A 335 -22.16 12.14 -33.79
N GLN A 336 -23.45 11.94 -33.57
CA GLN A 336 -24.47 12.19 -34.60
C GLN A 336 -24.95 13.63 -34.48
N GLU A 337 -25.40 14.19 -35.60
CA GLU A 337 -26.12 15.45 -35.58
C GLU A 337 -27.51 15.23 -35.00
N ALA A 338 -27.68 15.61 -33.73
CA ALA A 338 -28.89 15.36 -32.95
C ALA A 338 -28.90 16.18 -31.65
N ASP A 339 -30.05 16.15 -30.98
CA ASP A 339 -30.18 16.62 -29.61
C ASP A 339 -29.78 15.54 -28.61
N TYR A 340 -29.05 15.99 -27.59
CA TYR A 340 -28.55 15.23 -26.46
C TYR A 340 -28.90 15.96 -25.17
N ARG A 341 -28.70 15.28 -24.03
CA ARG A 341 -28.83 15.87 -22.71
C ARG A 341 -27.65 15.47 -21.83
N ILE A 342 -27.17 16.43 -21.05
CA ILE A 342 -26.25 16.18 -19.93
C ILE A 342 -27.13 16.05 -18.69
N VAL A 343 -27.28 14.83 -18.19
CA VAL A 343 -28.05 14.52 -16.98
C VAL A 343 -27.11 14.63 -15.79
N VAL A 344 -27.47 15.46 -14.81
CA VAL A 344 -26.63 15.80 -13.66
C VAL A 344 -27.38 15.45 -12.39
N ALA A 345 -26.77 14.67 -11.51
CA ALA A 345 -27.30 14.41 -10.17
C ALA A 345 -27.21 15.68 -9.31
N THR A 346 -28.33 16.09 -8.71
CA THR A 346 -28.39 17.30 -7.87
C THR A 346 -27.67 17.13 -6.53
N SER A 347 -27.25 15.90 -6.22
CA SER A 347 -26.33 15.60 -5.13
C SER A 347 -24.88 15.98 -5.41
N LEU A 348 -24.49 16.33 -6.65
CA LEU A 348 -23.12 16.77 -6.96
C LEU A 348 -22.70 17.95 -6.08
N GLU A 349 -21.59 17.78 -5.37
CA GLU A 349 -21.03 18.73 -4.41
C GLU A 349 -19.81 19.48 -4.94
N ASP A 350 -19.57 20.67 -4.39
CA ASP A 350 -18.28 21.35 -4.41
C ASP A 350 -17.30 20.81 -3.35
N LEU A 351 -16.19 21.52 -3.12
CA LEU A 351 -15.19 21.15 -2.11
C LEU A 351 -15.63 21.42 -0.66
N ALA A 352 -16.57 22.33 -0.44
CA ALA A 352 -17.11 22.67 0.87
C ALA A 352 -18.33 21.80 1.26
N GLY A 353 -18.79 20.95 0.34
CA GLY A 353 -19.92 20.05 0.54
C GLY A 353 -21.28 20.67 0.18
N ASN A 354 -21.32 21.85 -0.44
CA ASN A 354 -22.57 22.38 -0.95
C ASN A 354 -22.93 21.59 -2.21
N SER A 355 -24.16 21.05 -2.27
CA SER A 355 -24.65 20.37 -3.45
C SER A 355 -25.50 21.30 -4.31
N ILE A 356 -25.74 20.92 -5.58
CA ILE A 356 -26.69 21.62 -6.45
C ILE A 356 -28.08 21.74 -5.80
N ALA A 357 -28.47 20.76 -4.96
CA ALA A 357 -29.78 20.73 -4.33
C ALA A 357 -29.89 21.56 -3.04
N ARG A 358 -28.79 21.72 -2.29
CA ARG A 358 -28.79 22.36 -0.96
C ARG A 358 -27.39 22.80 -0.50
N PRO A 359 -27.28 23.85 0.32
CA PRO A 359 -26.02 24.23 0.93
C PRO A 359 -25.63 23.26 2.06
N PHE A 360 -24.33 23.19 2.38
CA PHE A 360 -23.81 22.41 3.51
C PHE A 360 -24.08 23.08 4.85
N GLU A 361 -23.80 24.38 4.90
CA GLU A 361 -24.18 25.25 6.01
C GLU A 361 -25.67 25.59 5.87
N VAL A 362 -26.44 25.34 6.92
CA VAL A 362 -27.87 25.67 6.94
C VAL A 362 -28.08 26.67 8.06
N ASP A 363 -28.27 27.93 7.70
CA ASP A 363 -28.62 28.95 8.68
C ASP A 363 -30.08 28.74 9.11
N VAL A 364 -30.32 28.50 10.40
CA VAL A 364 -31.66 28.17 10.93
C VAL A 364 -32.60 29.39 10.85
N PHE A 365 -32.05 30.58 10.61
CA PHE A 365 -32.77 31.85 10.57
C PHE A 365 -33.00 32.40 9.16
N ASP A 366 -32.34 31.87 8.14
CA ASP A 366 -32.60 32.26 6.76
C ASP A 366 -33.78 31.46 6.21
N LYS A 367 -34.69 32.16 5.52
CA LYS A 367 -35.77 31.52 4.76
C LYS A 367 -35.12 30.49 3.85
N VAL A 368 -35.52 29.22 4.01
CA VAL A 368 -35.11 28.10 3.16
C VAL A 368 -35.34 28.51 1.70
N ASP A 369 -34.29 28.98 1.03
CA ASP A 369 -34.35 29.23 -0.39
C ASP A 369 -34.66 27.92 -1.11
N ARG A 370 -35.34 28.06 -2.26
CA ARG A 370 -35.96 26.97 -3.03
C ARG A 370 -35.09 25.70 -3.08
N ARG A 371 -35.46 24.70 -2.28
CA ARG A 371 -34.89 23.36 -2.35
C ARG A 371 -35.24 22.75 -3.70
N ILE A 372 -34.24 22.27 -4.43
CA ILE A 372 -34.49 21.47 -5.63
C ILE A 372 -34.91 20.07 -5.15
N GLU A 373 -36.17 19.71 -5.38
CA GLU A 373 -36.70 18.39 -5.01
C GLU A 373 -36.30 17.29 -6.01
N ALA A 374 -35.94 17.68 -7.25
CA ALA A 374 -35.53 16.73 -8.28
C ALA A 374 -34.15 16.12 -7.98
N GLU A 375 -34.04 14.80 -8.08
CA GLU A 375 -32.77 14.07 -7.89
C GLU A 375 -31.77 14.31 -9.04
N MET A 376 -32.29 14.62 -10.23
CA MET A 376 -31.51 14.88 -11.43
C MET A 376 -32.04 16.11 -12.17
N ILE A 377 -31.15 16.85 -12.81
CA ILE A 377 -31.48 17.89 -13.79
C ILE A 377 -30.93 17.51 -15.16
N ALA A 378 -31.51 18.06 -16.22
CA ALA A 378 -31.04 17.84 -17.59
C ALA A 378 -30.66 19.17 -18.24
N ILE A 379 -29.43 19.26 -18.75
CA ILE A 379 -28.95 20.39 -19.54
C ILE A 379 -29.04 20.00 -21.03
N PRO A 380 -29.81 20.73 -21.86
CA PRO A 380 -29.91 20.43 -23.28
C PRO A 380 -28.58 20.69 -23.99
N LEU A 381 -28.27 19.83 -24.97
CA LEU A 381 -27.05 19.89 -25.78
C LEU A 381 -27.41 19.55 -27.21
N THR A 382 -27.21 20.46 -28.15
CA THR A 382 -27.35 20.17 -29.59
C THR A 382 -25.98 19.97 -30.20
N ILE A 383 -25.79 18.89 -30.95
CA ILE A 383 -24.59 18.63 -31.73
C ILE A 383 -24.93 18.81 -33.20
N SER A 384 -24.15 19.63 -33.89
CA SER A 384 -24.28 19.90 -35.32
C SER A 384 -22.92 19.80 -36.01
N HIS A 385 -22.94 19.83 -37.34
CA HIS A 385 -21.74 20.20 -38.09
C HIS A 385 -21.36 21.66 -37.76
N LYS A 386 -20.05 21.93 -37.71
CA LYS A 386 -19.53 23.30 -37.53
C LYS A 386 -19.47 24.03 -38.86
#